data_AF-A0A1E5V702-F1
#
_entry.id   AF-A0A1E5V702-F1
#
_cell.length_a   1.000
_cell.length_b   1.000
_cell.length_c   1.000
_cell.angle_alpha   90.00
_cell.angle_beta   90.00
_cell.angle_gamma   90.00
#
_symmetry.space_group_name_H-M   'P 1'
#
loop_
_entity.id
_entity.type
_entity.pdbx_description
1 polymer ?
#
loop_
_entity_poly.entity_id
_entity_poly.type
_entity_poly.pdbx_seq_one_letter_code
_entity_poly.pdbx_strand_id
1 'polypeptide(L)'
;MCGIFAYLNYNVSRERRYILEVLFNGLRRLEYRGYDSSGIALDADGSASSSASPSPPDAPYAGAPPLVFRHEGKIENLVRSVYSGQFSSEF
;
A
#
# COMPACT_ATOMS: atom_id res chain seq x y z
N MET A 1 -18.38 1.80 -10.55
CA MET A 1 -17.40 1.17 -11.48
C MET A 1 -16.13 0.90 -10.68
N CYS A 2 -15.24 -0.01 -11.10
CA CYS A 2 -13.97 -0.23 -10.40
C CYS A 2 -12.78 -0.11 -11.36
N GLY A 3 -11.61 0.22 -10.82
CA GLY A 3 -10.35 0.31 -11.55
C GLY A 3 -9.25 -0.32 -10.71
N ILE A 4 -8.41 -1.15 -11.34
CA ILE A 4 -7.30 -1.83 -10.69
C ILE A 4 -6.00 -1.40 -11.38
N PHE A 5 -5.00 -1.07 -10.58
CA PHE A 5 -3.64 -0.78 -11.03
C PHE A 5 -2.66 -1.44 -10.08
N ALA A 6 -1.62 -2.07 -10.62
CA ALA A 6 -0.58 -2.74 -9.84
C ALA A 6 0.80 -2.40 -10.41
N TYR A 7 1.79 -2.35 -9.53
CA TYR A 7 3.20 -2.17 -9.88
C TYR A 7 4.01 -3.27 -9.20
N LEU A 8 4.84 -3.96 -9.99
CA LEU A 8 5.73 -5.02 -9.52
C LEU A 8 7.15 -4.73 -10.02
N ASN A 9 8.08 -4.58 -9.08
CA ASN A 9 9.51 -4.50 -9.36
C ASN A 9 10.19 -5.83 -8.99
N TYR A 10 10.93 -6.41 -9.93
CA TYR A 10 11.67 -7.66 -9.72
C TYR A 10 13.16 -7.41 -9.91
N ASN A 11 13.98 -7.79 -8.93
CA ASN A 11 15.43 -7.61 -8.93
C ASN A 11 15.88 -6.16 -9.20
N VAL A 12 15.06 -5.18 -8.78
CA VAL A 12 15.35 -3.75 -8.87
C VAL A 12 14.96 -3.10 -7.55
N SER A 13 15.94 -2.53 -6.86
CA SER A 13 15.70 -1.76 -5.64
C SER A 13 14.98 -0.45 -5.99
N ARG A 14 13.90 -0.18 -5.27
CA ARG A 14 13.11 1.05 -5.40
C ARG A 14 12.72 1.54 -4.02
N GLU A 15 12.76 2.85 -3.83
CA GLU A 15 12.24 3.49 -2.62
C GLU A 15 10.73 3.29 -2.51
N ARG A 16 10.22 3.11 -1.29
CA ARG A 16 8.76 3.04 -1.04
C ARG A 16 8.02 4.27 -1.57
N ARG A 17 8.63 5.46 -1.45
CA ARG A 17 8.08 6.71 -1.98
C ARG A 17 7.85 6.64 -3.49
N TYR A 18 8.78 6.06 -4.24
CA TYR A 18 8.63 5.87 -5.68
C TYR A 18 7.48 4.91 -6.01
N ILE A 19 7.40 3.78 -5.29
CA ILE A 19 6.31 2.81 -5.45
C ILE A 19 4.95 3.48 -5.19
N LEU A 20 4.84 4.24 -4.11
CA LEU A 20 3.64 5.03 -3.77
C LEU A 20 3.26 5.99 -4.89
N GLU A 21 4.22 6.75 -5.42
CA GLU A 21 3.99 7.71 -6.50
C GLU A 21 3.46 7.02 -7.77
N VAL A 22 4.04 5.87 -8.14
CA VAL A 22 3.58 5.07 -9.28
C VAL A 22 2.14 4.59 -9.06
N LEU A 23 1.83 4.05 -7.88
CA LEU A 23 0.48 3.58 -7.55
C LEU A 23 -0.55 4.71 -7.59
N PHE A 24 -0.27 5.85 -6.94
CA PHE A 24 -1.18 7.00 -6.93
C PHE A 24 -1.39 7.58 -8.32
N ASN A 25 -0.34 7.69 -9.13
CA ASN A 25 -0.47 8.15 -10.52
C ASN A 25 -1.28 7.16 -11.37
N GLY A 26 -1.12 5.86 -11.16
CA GLY A 26 -1.95 4.84 -11.81
C GLY A 26 -3.42 4.95 -11.43
N LEU A 27 -3.73 5.11 -10.14
CA LEU A 27 -5.10 5.29 -9.66
C LEU A 27 -5.73 6.60 -10.18
N ARG A 28 -4.99 7.72 -10.19
CA ARG A 28 -5.47 9.02 -10.72
C ARG A 28 -5.94 8.91 -12.17
N ARG A 29 -5.24 8.10 -12.98
CA ARG A 29 -5.62 7.85 -14.38
C ARG A 29 -6.91 7.03 -14.51
N LEU A 30 -7.40 6.42 -13.44
CA LEU A 30 -8.64 5.66 -13.41
C LEU A 30 -9.81 6.48 -12.83
N GLU A 31 -9.58 7.72 -12.38
CA GLU A 31 -10.61 8.54 -11.72
C GLU A 31 -11.85 8.78 -12.57
N TYR A 32 -11.66 8.91 -13.89
CA TYR A 32 -12.75 9.14 -14.84
C TYR A 32 -13.83 8.03 -14.80
N ARG A 33 -13.51 6.84 -14.26
CA ARG A 33 -14.46 5.72 -14.16
C ARG A 33 -15.48 5.89 -13.03
N GLY A 34 -15.20 6.76 -12.06
CA GLY A 34 -16.01 6.93 -10.86
C GLY A 34 -15.89 5.76 -9.88
N TYR A 35 -15.79 6.10 -8.60
CA TYR A 35 -15.59 5.18 -7.48
C TYR A 35 -16.03 5.87 -6.18
N ASP A 36 -16.50 5.10 -5.21
CA ASP A 36 -16.93 5.62 -3.91
C ASP A 36 -15.81 5.54 -2.86
N SER A 37 -14.82 4.67 -3.10
CA SER A 37 -13.66 4.46 -2.24
C SER A 37 -12.44 4.00 -3.03
N SER A 38 -11.26 4.15 -2.42
CA SER A 38 -9.99 3.72 -2.99
C SER A 38 -9.08 3.11 -1.92
N GLY A 39 -8.12 2.30 -2.35
CA GLY A 39 -7.15 1.71 -1.43
C GLY A 39 -5.91 1.20 -2.15
N ILE A 40 -4.84 1.02 -1.37
CA ILE A 40 -3.57 0.45 -1.81
C ILE A 40 -3.05 -0.54 -0.77
N ALA A 41 -2.31 -1.54 -1.22
CA ALA A 41 -1.59 -2.48 -0.38
C ALA A 41 -0.11 -2.47 -0.77
N LEU A 42 0.77 -2.53 0.21
CA LEU A 42 2.23 -2.46 0.05
C LEU A 42 2.90 -3.43 1.02
N ASP A 43 4.12 -3.84 0.72
CA ASP A 43 4.92 -4.61 1.65
C ASP A 43 5.35 -3.73 2.84
N ALA A 44 5.17 -4.27 4.05
CA ALA A 44 5.71 -3.69 5.26
C ALA A 44 7.24 -3.76 5.26
N ASP A 45 7.88 -2.85 5.98
CA ASP A 45 9.31 -2.99 6.23
C ASP A 45 9.58 -4.33 6.90
N GLY A 46 10.65 -5.00 6.47
CA GLY A 46 11.12 -6.27 7.00
C GLY A 46 11.68 -6.13 8.41
N SER A 47 10.89 -5.60 9.35
CA SER A 47 11.01 -5.98 10.75
C SER A 47 10.31 -7.32 10.85
N ALA A 48 11.09 -8.39 10.95
CA ALA A 48 10.58 -9.69 11.33
C ALA A 48 9.86 -9.55 12.68
N SER A 49 8.55 -9.31 12.66
CA SER A 49 7.70 -9.41 13.84
C SER A 49 7.58 -10.89 14.18
N SER A 50 8.52 -11.34 14.99
CA SER A 50 8.55 -12.63 15.65
C SER A 50 7.39 -12.86 16.63
N SER A 51 6.18 -12.32 16.42
CA SER A 51 5.16 -12.34 17.49
C SER A 51 3.69 -12.00 17.15
N ALA A 52 3.15 -12.26 15.95
CA ALA A 52 1.67 -12.15 15.80
C ALA A 52 1.03 -12.89 14.60
N SER A 53 1.32 -14.18 14.38
CA SER A 53 0.38 -15.15 13.76
C SER A 53 1.00 -16.55 13.76
N PRO A 54 0.28 -17.62 14.16
CA PRO A 54 0.71 -18.98 13.93
C PRO A 54 0.41 -19.35 12.46
N SER A 55 1.13 -18.76 11.51
CA SER A 55 1.17 -19.30 10.16
C SER A 55 2.08 -20.54 10.15
N PRO A 56 1.74 -21.60 9.39
CA PRO A 56 2.56 -22.79 9.31
C PRO A 56 3.99 -22.44 8.84
N PRO A 57 5.01 -23.13 9.38
CA PRO A 57 6.42 -22.78 9.20
C PRO A 57 6.92 -22.80 7.74
N ASP A 58 6.15 -23.38 6.82
CA ASP A 58 6.50 -23.51 5.40
C ASP A 58 5.72 -22.59 4.46
N ALA A 59 4.99 -21.59 4.97
CA ALA A 59 4.31 -20.62 4.12
C ALA A 59 5.32 -19.64 3.50
N PRO A 60 5.48 -19.57 2.16
CA PRO A 60 6.44 -18.68 1.49
C PRO A 60 6.15 -17.18 1.68
N TYR A 61 5.07 -16.85 2.41
CA TYR A 61 4.63 -15.50 2.78
C TYR A 61 4.74 -15.24 4.29
N ALA A 62 5.67 -15.89 5.00
CA ALA A 62 6.00 -15.61 6.40
C ALA A 62 6.64 -14.22 6.64
N GLY A 63 6.52 -13.31 5.69
CA GLY A 63 6.94 -11.92 5.81
C GLY A 63 5.98 -11.11 6.68
N ALA A 64 6.38 -9.87 7.00
CA ALA A 64 5.53 -8.92 7.70
C ALA A 64 4.20 -8.72 6.91
N PRO A 65 3.06 -8.59 7.62
CA PRO A 65 1.78 -8.39 6.95
C PRO A 65 1.81 -7.11 6.09
N PRO A 66 1.13 -7.09 4.93
CA PRO A 66 1.15 -5.93 4.06
C PRO A 66 0.49 -4.72 4.73
N LEU A 67 1.02 -3.53 4.47
CA LEU A 67 0.43 -2.26 4.83
C LEU A 67 -0.73 -1.97 3.89
N VAL A 68 -1.95 -1.91 4.43
CA VAL A 68 -3.17 -1.68 3.66
C VAL A 68 -3.78 -0.33 4.05
N PHE A 69 -3.96 0.54 3.07
CA PHE A 69 -4.59 1.84 3.24
C PHE A 69 -5.89 1.90 2.44
N ARG A 70 -6.95 2.41 3.07
CA ARG A 70 -8.28 2.52 2.47
C ARG A 70 -8.89 3.87 2.84
N HIS A 71 -9.54 4.52 1.89
CA HIS A 71 -10.21 5.78 2.13
C HIS A 71 -11.44 5.96 1.23
N GLU A 72 -12.50 6.57 1.77
CA GLU A 72 -13.70 6.95 1.03
C GLU A 72 -13.50 8.25 0.23
N GLY A 73 -14.22 8.39 -0.87
CA GLY A 73 -14.12 9.55 -1.75
C GLY A 73 -12.85 9.55 -2.60
N LYS A 74 -12.38 10.75 -2.96
CA LYS A 74 -11.35 10.92 -4.00
C LYS A 74 -9.96 10.41 -3.58
N ILE A 75 -9.09 10.18 -4.58
CA ILE A 75 -7.75 9.62 -4.35
C ILE A 75 -6.89 10.59 -3.54
N GLU A 76 -7.12 11.91 -3.62
CA GLU A 76 -6.40 12.88 -2.80
C GLU A 76 -6.57 12.63 -1.30
N ASN A 77 -7.73 12.11 -0.88
CA ASN A 77 -7.97 11.77 0.51
C ASN A 77 -7.13 10.57 0.94
N LEU A 78 -7.04 9.54 0.09
CA LEU A 78 -6.16 8.39 0.31
C LEU A 78 -4.70 8.83 0.38
N VAL A 79 -4.26 9.68 -0.55
CA VAL A 79 -2.90 10.24 -0.59
C VAL A 79 -2.58 10.98 0.71
N ARG A 80 -3.48 11.86 1.17
CA ARG A 80 -3.32 12.59 2.43
C ARG A 80 -3.21 11.62 3.60
N SER A 81 -4.09 10.63 3.69
CA SER A 81 -4.11 9.63 4.76
C SER A 81 -2.80 8.83 4.84
N VAL A 82 -2.26 8.40 3.71
CA VAL A 82 -1.01 7.64 3.64
C VAL A 82 0.18 8.49 4.11
N TYR A 83 0.27 9.76 3.69
CA TYR A 83 1.36 10.63 4.12
C TYR A 83 1.19 11.16 5.54
N SER A 84 -0.03 11.40 6.02
CA SER A 84 -0.27 11.84 7.39
C SER A 84 -0.02 10.72 8.42
N GLY A 85 -0.35 9.47 8.08
CA GLY A 85 -0.14 8.32 8.95
C GLY A 85 1.34 7.96 9.17
N GLN A 86 2.24 8.43 8.31
CA GLN A 86 3.69 8.24 8.49
C GLN A 86 4.33 9.25 9.47
N PHE A 87 3.63 10.34 9.83
CA PHE A 87 4.13 11.33 10.79
C PHE A 87 3.65 11.10 12.23
N SER A 88 2.82 10.09 12.49
CA SER A 88 2.26 9.84 13.83
C SER A 88 3.09 8.87 14.68
N SER A 89 4.20 8.31 14.18
CA SER A 89 5.07 7.38 14.92
C SER A 89 6.37 8.00 15.43
N GLU A 90 6.54 9.31 15.34
CA GLU A 90 7.66 10.04 15.98
C GLU A 90 7.09 11.16 16.85
N PHE A 91 6.77 10.85 18.11
CA PHE A 91 6.92 11.71 19.31
C PHE A 91 6.63 10.90 20.57
#